data_AF-A0A7S0QZE6-F1
#
_entry.id   AF-A0A7S0QZE6-F1
#
_cell.length_a   1.000
_cell.length_b   1.000
_cell.length_c   1.000
_cell.angle_alpha   90.00
_cell.angle_beta   90.00
_cell.angle_gamma   90.00
#
_symmetry.space_group_name_H-M   'P 1'
#
loop_
_entity.id
_entity.type
_entity.pdbx_description
1 polymer ?
#
loop_
_entity_poly.entity_id
_entity_poly.type
_entity_poly.pdbx_seq_one_letter_code
_entity_poly.pdbx_strand_id
1 'polypeptide(L)'
;PVADAAGVLPELHSVLVGIYVLVGVPLFAAAVGDLVGYFLEDKIRREEQEAMDRPIEMEDFTIASQLIDPDGQIGKAEYVLLELMRLGKTDVGSIAVMAQRFEKMDTSGDGSLDREEILRFNDSVSGSGSAR
;
A
#
# COMPACT_ATOMS: atom_id res chain seq x y z
N PRO A 1 12.26 -19.90 54.41
CA PRO A 1 11.61 -21.22 54.62
C PRO A 1 10.54 -21.44 53.53
N VAL A 2 10.59 -22.47 52.69
CA VAL A 2 11.28 -23.75 52.74
C VAL A 2 11.74 -24.05 51.31
N ALA A 3 13.05 -24.17 51.10
CA ALA A 3 13.56 -24.87 49.93
C ALA A 3 13.39 -26.36 50.23
N ASP A 4 12.67 -27.09 49.39
CA ASP A 4 12.59 -28.55 49.48
C ASP A 4 12.87 -29.20 48.13
N ALA A 5 13.44 -30.39 48.22
CA ALA A 5 14.49 -30.92 47.36
C ALA A 5 14.01 -31.67 46.09
N ALA A 6 12.92 -31.26 45.45
CA ALA A 6 12.44 -31.88 44.20
C ALA A 6 11.82 -30.83 43.27
N GLY A 7 12.19 -30.89 41.99
CA GLY A 7 11.95 -29.83 41.01
C GLY A 7 10.51 -29.32 40.88
N VAL A 8 10.43 -28.02 40.60
CA VAL A 8 9.38 -27.33 39.82
C VAL A 8 7.94 -27.58 40.29
N LEU A 9 7.60 -27.18 41.51
CA LEU A 9 6.23 -26.72 41.78
C LEU A 9 6.31 -25.21 42.00
N PRO A 10 5.96 -24.39 41.00
CA PRO A 10 5.97 -22.95 41.19
C PRO A 10 4.85 -22.61 42.17
N GLU A 11 5.15 -21.78 43.17
CA GLU A 11 4.13 -21.11 44.01
C GLU A 11 2.96 -20.71 43.10
N LEU A 12 1.72 -21.08 43.44
CA LEU A 12 0.54 -20.95 42.55
C LEU A 12 0.44 -19.55 41.90
N HIS A 13 0.87 -18.53 42.64
CA HIS A 13 1.02 -17.15 42.21
C HIS A 13 1.93 -16.97 40.98
N SER A 14 3.08 -17.65 40.91
CA SER A 14 4.05 -17.57 39.82
C SER A 14 3.54 -18.21 38.52
N VAL A 15 2.79 -19.33 38.61
CA VAL A 15 2.15 -19.96 37.44
C VAL A 15 1.06 -19.05 36.87
N LEU A 16 0.23 -18.47 37.75
CA LEU A 16 -0.84 -17.56 37.34
C LEU A 16 -0.27 -16.29 36.68
N VAL A 17 0.80 -15.71 37.22
CA VAL A 17 1.49 -14.57 36.61
C VAL A 17 2.08 -14.95 35.25
N GLY A 18 2.69 -16.14 35.13
CA GLY A 18 3.21 -16.63 33.84
C GLY A 18 2.14 -16.75 32.76
N ILE A 19 0.99 -17.35 33.07
CA ILE A 19 -0.14 -17.49 32.15
C ILE A 19 -0.73 -16.12 31.82
N TYR A 20 -0.90 -15.26 32.82
CA TYR A 20 -1.43 -13.90 32.64
C TYR A 20 -0.54 -13.06 31.72
N VAL A 21 0.79 -13.13 31.86
CA VAL A 21 1.71 -12.40 30.98
C VAL A 21 1.70 -13.00 29.57
N LEU A 22 1.65 -14.33 29.43
CA LEU A 22 1.64 -15.00 28.13
C LEU A 22 0.39 -14.71 27.29
N VAL A 23 -0.77 -14.57 27.93
CA VAL A 23 -2.04 -14.34 27.22
C VAL A 23 -2.43 -12.87 27.23
N GLY A 24 -2.24 -12.19 28.36
CA GLY A 24 -2.65 -10.81 28.56
C GLY A 24 -1.83 -9.81 27.75
N VAL A 25 -0.50 -9.98 27.68
CA VAL A 25 0.36 -9.05 26.92
C VAL A 25 0.05 -9.10 25.42
N PRO A 26 -0.03 -10.26 24.75
CA PRO A 26 -0.41 -10.30 23.34
C PRO A 26 -1.83 -9.81 23.06
N LEU A 27 -2.79 -10.14 23.94
CA LEU A 27 -4.18 -9.68 23.78
C LEU A 27 -4.28 -8.15 23.91
N PHE A 28 -3.56 -7.57 24.88
CA PHE A 28 -3.50 -6.12 25.04
C PHE A 28 -2.79 -5.46 23.85
N ALA A 29 -1.68 -6.02 23.38
CA ALA A 29 -0.97 -5.52 22.21
C ALA A 29 -1.86 -5.53 20.95
N ALA A 30 -2.64 -6.59 20.74
CA ALA A 30 -3.59 -6.68 19.62
C ALA A 30 -4.69 -5.61 19.73
N ALA A 31 -5.30 -5.46 20.90
CA ALA A 31 -6.36 -4.47 21.12
C ALA A 31 -5.86 -3.02 20.93
N VAL A 32 -4.64 -2.72 21.40
CA VAL A 32 -4.02 -1.41 21.16
C VAL A 32 -3.67 -1.22 19.69
N GLY A 33 -3.19 -2.26 19.00
CA GLY A 33 -2.92 -2.21 17.57
C GLY A 33 -4.16 -1.83 16.76
N ASP A 34 -5.29 -2.48 17.03
CA ASP A 34 -6.57 -2.19 16.37
C ASP A 34 -7.05 -0.76 16.69
N LEU A 35 -6.92 -0.32 17.94
CA LEU A 35 -7.31 1.03 18.37
C LEU A 35 -6.45 2.11 17.70
N VAL A 36 -5.14 1.88 17.59
CA VAL A 36 -4.21 2.78 16.90
C VAL A 36 -4.58 2.89 15.42
N GLY A 37 -4.90 1.77 14.75
CA GLY A 37 -5.39 1.78 13.37
C GLY A 37 -6.59 2.70 13.17
N TYR A 38 -7.59 2.59 14.05
CA TYR A 38 -8.79 3.42 14.01
C TYR A 38 -8.51 4.93 14.16
N PHE A 39 -7.61 5.31 15.08
CA PHE A 39 -7.25 6.72 15.25
C PHE A 39 -6.36 7.28 14.13
N LEU A 40 -5.52 6.45 13.51
CA LEU A 40 -4.67 6.88 12.40
C LEU A 40 -5.48 7.14 11.13
N GLU A 41 -6.53 6.37 10.87
CA GLU A 41 -7.38 6.54 9.68
C GLU A 41 -7.98 7.94 9.58
N ASP A 42 -8.46 8.49 10.69
CA ASP A 42 -9.03 9.85 10.72
C ASP A 42 -7.99 10.95 10.46
N LYS A 43 -6.74 10.74 10.90
CA LYS A 43 -5.66 11.69 10.69
C LYS A 43 -5.17 11.65 9.24
N ILE A 44 -5.01 10.44 8.68
CA ILE A 44 -4.64 10.25 7.27
C ILE A 44 -5.67 10.93 6.38
N ARG A 45 -6.96 10.75 6.64
CA ARG A 45 -8.03 11.32 5.80
C ARG A 45 -8.05 12.86 5.80
N ARG A 46 -7.69 13.49 6.93
CA ARG A 46 -7.57 14.95 7.02
C ARG A 46 -6.33 15.47 6.33
N GLU A 47 -5.19 14.81 6.51
CA GLU A 47 -3.96 15.16 5.80
C GLU A 47 -4.13 14.97 4.28
N GLU A 48 -4.86 13.94 3.85
CA GLU A 48 -5.22 13.73 2.45
C GLU A 48 -6.07 14.90 1.91
N GLN A 49 -7.10 15.34 2.63
CA GLN A 49 -7.92 16.49 2.22
C GLN A 49 -7.12 17.79 2.19
N GLU A 50 -6.28 18.04 3.19
CA GLU A 50 -5.39 19.21 3.24
C GLU A 50 -4.30 19.17 2.17
N ALA A 51 -3.89 17.99 1.70
CA ALA A 51 -2.99 17.83 0.56
C ALA A 51 -3.70 18.16 -0.76
N MET A 52 -4.97 17.78 -0.90
CA MET A 52 -5.79 18.13 -2.09
C MET A 52 -6.10 19.63 -2.16
N ASP A 53 -6.41 20.25 -1.02
CA ASP A 53 -6.75 21.68 -0.95
C ASP A 53 -5.54 22.62 -1.16
N ARG A 54 -4.32 22.10 -1.10
CA ARG A 54 -3.11 22.90 -1.35
C ARG A 54 -3.06 23.32 -2.83
N PRO A 55 -2.62 24.56 -3.12
CA PRO A 55 -2.40 24.98 -4.50
C PRO A 55 -1.33 24.11 -5.17
N ILE A 56 -1.50 23.85 -6.46
CA ILE A 56 -0.50 23.13 -7.27
C ILE A 56 0.70 24.06 -7.47
N GLU A 57 1.87 23.62 -7.03
CA GLU A 57 3.11 24.35 -7.28
C GLU A 57 3.63 24.09 -8.69
N MET A 58 4.48 24.98 -9.19
CA MET A 58 4.96 24.89 -10.58
C MET A 58 5.93 23.72 -10.80
N GLU A 59 6.59 23.27 -9.74
CA GLU A 59 7.43 22.06 -9.75
C GLU A 59 6.57 20.80 -9.95
N ASP A 60 5.49 20.69 -9.16
CA ASP A 60 4.48 19.62 -9.30
C ASP A 60 3.88 19.59 -10.71
N PHE A 61 3.59 20.78 -11.27
CA PHE A 61 3.09 20.90 -12.63
C PHE A 61 4.07 20.33 -13.67
N THR A 62 5.36 20.68 -13.54
CA THR A 62 6.41 20.26 -14.47
C THR A 62 6.64 18.76 -14.44
N ILE A 63 6.56 18.16 -13.25
CA ILE A 63 6.65 16.71 -13.08
C ILE A 63 5.45 16.04 -13.72
N ALA A 64 4.23 16.51 -13.41
CA ALA A 64 3.00 15.92 -13.92
C ALA A 64 2.90 15.96 -15.45
N SER A 65 3.30 17.07 -16.07
CA SER A 65 3.28 17.26 -17.53
C SER A 65 4.28 16.39 -18.29
N GLN A 66 5.09 15.57 -17.60
CA GLN A 66 6.09 14.68 -18.22
C GLN A 66 5.81 13.20 -17.96
N LEU A 67 4.70 12.85 -17.30
CA LEU A 67 4.43 11.49 -16.83
C LEU A 67 3.90 10.54 -17.92
N ILE A 68 2.85 10.95 -18.63
CA ILE A 68 2.19 10.12 -19.65
C ILE A 68 2.49 10.69 -21.03
N ASP A 69 2.03 11.91 -21.30
CA ASP A 69 2.30 12.61 -22.56
C ASP A 69 3.04 13.93 -22.29
N PRO A 70 4.29 14.09 -22.74
CA PRO A 70 5.03 15.34 -22.60
C PRO A 70 4.56 16.37 -23.64
N ASP A 71 3.31 16.82 -23.53
CA ASP A 71 2.70 17.84 -24.40
C ASP A 71 2.75 19.25 -23.77
N GLY A 72 3.26 19.36 -22.54
CA GLY A 72 3.33 20.62 -21.79
C GLY A 72 1.99 21.09 -21.22
N GLN A 73 0.95 20.26 -21.30
CA GLN A 73 -0.34 20.45 -20.67
C GLN A 73 -0.55 19.35 -19.62
N ILE A 74 -1.54 19.55 -18.75
CA ILE A 74 -1.98 18.53 -17.81
C ILE A 74 -3.37 18.11 -18.27
N GLY A 75 -3.45 16.93 -18.87
CA GLY A 75 -4.70 16.26 -19.15
C GLY A 75 -5.34 15.74 -17.88
N LYS A 76 -6.56 15.20 -18.01
CA LYS A 76 -7.28 14.63 -16.85
C LYS A 76 -6.53 13.46 -16.22
N ALA A 77 -5.78 12.70 -17.02
CA ALA A 77 -5.00 11.57 -16.54
C ALA A 77 -3.77 12.04 -15.75
N GLU A 78 -2.99 13.00 -16.26
CA GLU A 78 -1.87 13.59 -15.53
C GLU A 78 -2.33 14.28 -14.24
N TYR A 79 -3.48 14.96 -14.25
CA TYR A 79 -4.03 15.58 -13.04
C TYR A 79 -4.37 14.55 -11.96
N VAL A 80 -5.02 13.44 -12.33
CA VAL A 80 -5.35 12.37 -11.39
C VAL A 80 -4.08 11.71 -10.84
N LEU A 81 -3.06 11.48 -11.69
CA LEU A 81 -1.78 10.95 -11.24
C LEU A 81 -1.04 11.90 -10.31
N LEU A 82 -1.05 13.20 -10.62
CA LEU A 82 -0.49 14.23 -9.75
C LEU A 82 -1.14 14.19 -8.38
N GLU A 83 -2.47 14.12 -8.32
CA GLU A 83 -3.18 14.07 -7.05
C GLU A 83 -2.86 12.77 -6.28
N LEU A 84 -2.71 11.63 -6.96
CA LEU A 84 -2.29 10.37 -6.34
C LEU A 84 -0.85 10.43 -5.80
N MET A 85 0.05 11.16 -6.46
CA MET A 85 1.39 11.42 -5.95
C MET A 85 1.35 12.33 -4.71
N ARG A 86 0.51 13.38 -4.71
CA ARG A 86 0.34 14.29 -3.57
C ARG A 86 -0.26 13.60 -2.34
N LEU A 87 -1.12 12.61 -2.57
CA LEU A 87 -1.65 11.73 -1.52
C LEU A 87 -0.64 10.68 -1.05
N GLY A 88 0.57 10.62 -1.64
CA GLY A 88 1.61 9.64 -1.31
C GLY A 88 1.25 8.20 -1.68
N LYS A 89 0.21 7.99 -2.50
CA LYS A 89 -0.28 6.67 -2.92
C LYS A 89 0.51 6.08 -4.09
N THR A 90 1.33 6.90 -4.74
CA THR A 90 2.07 6.54 -5.95
C THR A 90 3.31 7.42 -6.08
N ASP A 91 4.35 6.86 -6.69
CA ASP A 91 5.59 7.54 -7.03
C ASP A 91 5.82 7.54 -8.55
N VAL A 92 6.72 8.42 -9.02
CA VAL A 92 7.08 8.56 -10.44
C VAL A 92 7.59 7.24 -11.05
N GLY A 93 8.33 6.44 -10.27
CA GLY A 93 8.82 5.15 -10.71
C GLY A 93 7.70 4.14 -10.94
N SER A 94 6.74 4.08 -10.02
CA SER A 94 5.53 3.25 -10.18
C SER A 94 4.72 3.65 -11.41
N ILE A 95 4.57 4.94 -11.69
CA ILE A 95 3.89 5.44 -12.89
C ILE A 95 4.64 5.00 -14.15
N ALA A 96 5.97 5.14 -14.19
CA ALA A 96 6.78 4.69 -15.32
C ALA A 96 6.66 3.18 -15.58
N VAL A 97 6.55 2.37 -14.53
CA VAL A 97 6.30 0.92 -14.64
C VAL A 97 4.89 0.66 -15.21
N MET A 98 3.88 1.41 -14.79
CA MET A 98 2.52 1.30 -15.32
C MET A 98 2.47 1.69 -16.80
N ALA A 99 3.15 2.77 -17.20
CA ALA A 99 3.27 3.19 -18.59
C ALA A 99 3.98 2.12 -19.44
N GLN A 100 5.11 1.60 -18.98
CA GLN A 100 5.80 0.51 -19.69
C GLN A 100 4.92 -0.75 -19.81
N ARG A 101 4.12 -1.03 -18.79
CA ARG A 101 3.19 -2.16 -18.82
C ARG A 101 2.05 -1.94 -19.81
N PHE A 102 1.60 -0.69 -19.95
CA PHE A 102 0.62 -0.29 -20.95
C PHE A 102 1.18 -0.48 -22.36
N GLU A 103 2.37 0.04 -22.65
CA GLU A 103 3.05 -0.13 -23.95
C GLU A 103 3.26 -1.60 -24.34
N LYS A 104 3.49 -2.48 -23.35
CA LYS A 104 3.60 -3.92 -23.60
C LYS A 104 2.27 -4.59 -23.91
N MET A 105 1.15 -4.04 -23.44
CA MET A 105 -0.18 -4.57 -23.70
C MET A 105 -0.79 -3.99 -24.98
N ASP A 106 -0.54 -2.71 -25.26
CA ASP A 106 -0.98 -2.04 -26.48
C ASP A 106 -0.13 -2.54 -27.66
N THR A 107 -0.62 -3.61 -28.28
CA THR A 107 0.06 -4.25 -29.41
C THR A 107 -0.26 -3.50 -30.70
N SER A 108 -1.40 -2.81 -30.72
CA SER A 108 -1.86 -1.99 -31.84
C SER A 108 -1.11 -0.65 -31.95
N GLY A 109 -0.56 -0.15 -30.82
CA GLY A 109 0.11 1.13 -30.71
C GLY A 109 -0.83 2.31 -30.88
N ASP A 110 -2.13 2.13 -30.61
CA ASP A 110 -3.16 3.14 -30.79
C ASP A 110 -3.37 4.03 -29.54
N GLY A 111 -2.64 3.75 -28.45
CA GLY A 111 -2.73 4.47 -27.19
C GLY A 111 -3.97 4.10 -26.37
N SER A 112 -4.67 3.04 -26.75
CA SER A 112 -5.81 2.46 -26.05
C SER A 112 -5.57 0.98 -25.78
N LEU A 113 -6.37 0.39 -24.89
CA LEU A 113 -6.35 -1.06 -24.67
C LEU A 113 -7.71 -1.62 -25.02
N ASP A 114 -7.74 -2.40 -26.09
CA ASP A 114 -8.95 -3.10 -26.48
C ASP A 114 -9.16 -4.37 -25.64
N ARG A 115 -10.44 -4.78 -25.54
CA ARG A 115 -10.81 -5.99 -24.79
C ARG A 115 -10.03 -7.21 -25.26
N GLU A 116 -9.77 -7.30 -26.56
CA GLU A 116 -9.06 -8.41 -27.18
C GLU A 116 -7.58 -8.42 -26.81
N GLU A 117 -6.94 -7.25 -26.66
CA GLU A 117 -5.54 -7.13 -26.22
C GLU A 117 -5.38 -7.54 -24.75
N ILE A 118 -6.33 -7.12 -23.91
CA ILE A 118 -6.37 -7.51 -22.49
C ILE A 118 -6.52 -9.05 -22.35
N LEU A 119 -7.41 -9.66 -23.13
CA LEU A 119 -7.62 -11.11 -23.13
C LEU A 119 -6.36 -11.85 -23.57
N ARG A 120 -5.72 -11.42 -24.66
CA ARG A 120 -4.46 -12.02 -25.15
C ARG A 120 -3.34 -11.91 -24.13
N PHE A 121 -3.21 -10.76 -23.46
CA PHE A 121 -2.21 -10.60 -22.42
C PHE A 121 -2.47 -11.53 -21.23
N ASN A 122 -3.71 -11.63 -20.74
CA ASN A 122 -4.06 -12.50 -19.62
C ASN A 122 -3.83 -13.99 -19.93
N ASP A 123 -4.12 -14.42 -21.15
CA ASP A 123 -3.84 -15.79 -21.62
C ASP A 123 -2.33 -16.06 -21.68
N SER A 124 -1.53 -15.10 -22.16
CA SER A 124 -0.06 -15.22 -22.19
C SER A 124 0.55 -15.36 -20.79
N VAL A 125 -0.01 -14.65 -19.80
CA VAL A 125 0.42 -14.72 -18.40
C VAL A 125 0.01 -16.04 -17.75
N SER A 126 -1.22 -16.50 -18.01
CA SER A 126 -1.75 -17.76 -17.47
C SER A 126 -1.05 -18.99 -18.06
N GLY A 127 -0.68 -18.95 -19.35
CA GLY A 127 0.08 -20.01 -20.01
C GLY A 127 1.52 -20.15 -19.49
N SER A 128 2.16 -19.05 -19.07
CA SER A 128 3.51 -19.06 -18.49
C SER A 128 3.55 -19.61 -17.05
N GLY A 129 2.44 -19.60 -16.33
CA GLY A 129 2.34 -20.12 -14.96
C GLY A 129 2.16 -21.65 -14.86
N SER A 130 1.74 -22.30 -15.94
CA SER A 130 1.45 -23.76 -15.96
C SER A 130 2.60 -24.63 -16.49
N ALA A 131 3.73 -24.03 -16.90
CA ALA A 131 4.89 -24.72 -17.48
C ALA A 131 6.13 -24.74 -16.54
N ARG A 132 5.92 -24.63 -15.23
CA ARG A 132 6.97 -24.76 -14.20
C ARG A 132 6.56 -25.76 -13.12
#